data_AF-A0A2G6GG70-F1
#
_entry.id   AF-A0A2G6GG70-F1
#
_cell.length_a   1.000
_cell.length_b   1.000
_cell.length_c   1.000
_cell.angle_alpha   90.00
_cell.angle_beta   90.00
_cell.angle_gamma   90.00
#
_symmetry.space_group_name_H-M   'P 1'
#
loop_
_entity.id
_entity.type
_entity.pdbx_description
1 polymer ?
#
loop_
_entity_poly.entity_id
_entity_poly.type
_entity_poly.pdbx_seq_one_letter_code
_entity_poly.pdbx_strand_id
1 'polypeptide(L)'
;MMLLMLFLVGTAVVLLLLATPMMLKAIPPRYLSRLPQPIQDLRTPKQEVAILPTVAVPADLTILFTPTPTATKMLPPTNTSVPAPQEYTPTPPPTSTSIPPTFTPIPPSATPVSIPNQARLEGISHMFQEWNNCGPATLAMTLTYFDIPARQSETAAFLKPNPEDRNVSPHEMVSYVKEKTPLWCFFFISLMEDTGYM
;
A
#
# COMPACT_ATOMS: atom_id res chain seq x y z
N MET A 1 -25.31 33.84 42.10
CA MET A 1 -23.92 33.64 41.66
C MET A 1 -23.45 32.19 41.81
N MET A 2 -23.55 31.57 42.99
CA MET A 2 -23.08 30.18 43.21
C MET A 2 -23.77 29.12 42.31
N LEU A 3 -25.10 29.18 42.16
CA LEU A 3 -25.85 28.24 41.31
C LEU A 3 -25.48 28.35 39.81
N LEU A 4 -25.25 29.58 39.34
CA LEU A 4 -24.81 29.85 37.96
C LEU A 4 -23.39 29.31 37.73
N MET A 5 -22.48 29.46 38.70
CA MET A 5 -21.14 28.86 38.59
C MET A 5 -21.20 27.34 38.55
N LEU A 6 -22.03 26.71 39.39
CA LEU A 6 -22.19 25.24 39.36
C LEU A 6 -22.75 24.75 38.03
N PHE A 7 -23.71 25.47 37.45
CA PHE A 7 -24.25 25.16 36.12
C PHE A 7 -23.19 25.31 35.01
N LEU A 8 -22.40 26.39 35.04
CA LEU A 8 -21.31 26.61 34.07
C LEU A 8 -20.21 25.55 34.18
N VAL A 9 -19.85 25.16 35.40
CA VAL A 9 -18.87 24.08 35.62
C VAL A 9 -19.43 22.74 35.15
N GLY A 10 -20.69 22.42 35.49
CA GLY A 10 -21.34 21.18 35.07
C GLY A 10 -21.44 21.07 33.54
N THR A 11 -21.85 22.15 32.87
CA THR A 11 -21.90 22.19 31.40
C THR A 11 -20.51 22.06 30.76
N ALA A 12 -19.49 22.72 31.30
CA ALA A 12 -18.12 22.57 30.82
C ALA A 12 -17.59 21.13 30.97
N VAL A 13 -17.87 20.46 32.08
CA VAL A 13 -17.48 19.05 32.30
C VAL A 13 -18.18 18.13 31.31
N VAL A 14 -19.48 18.34 31.04
CA VAL A 14 -20.21 17.54 30.05
C VAL A 14 -19.64 17.76 28.64
N LEU A 15 -19.35 19.00 28.26
CA LEU A 15 -18.71 19.30 26.96
C LEU A 15 -17.33 18.66 26.84
N LEU A 16 -16.54 18.68 27.92
CA LEU A 16 -15.24 18.02 27.96
C LEU A 16 -15.38 16.51 27.74
N LEU A 17 -16.30 15.87 28.45
CA LEU A 17 -16.59 14.43 28.31
C LEU A 17 -17.05 14.08 26.88
N LEU A 18 -17.93 14.88 26.29
CA LEU A 18 -18.37 14.70 24.90
C LEU A 18 -17.24 14.92 23.88
N ALA A 19 -16.27 15.80 24.18
CA ALA A 19 -15.12 16.07 23.32
C ALA A 19 -14.00 15.03 23.45
N THR A 20 -13.93 14.26 24.54
CA THR A 20 -12.88 13.26 24.77
C THR A 20 -12.62 12.28 23.61
N PRO A 21 -13.62 11.65 22.95
CA PRO A 21 -13.35 10.74 21.83
C PRO A 21 -12.71 11.45 20.63
N MET A 22 -13.07 12.71 20.37
CA MET A 22 -12.49 13.50 19.27
C MET A 22 -11.04 13.87 19.59
N MET A 23 -10.77 14.27 20.83
CA MET A 23 -9.42 14.56 21.31
C MET A 23 -8.51 13.32 21.26
N LEU A 24 -9.02 12.15 21.65
CA LEU A 24 -8.27 10.88 21.57
C LEU A 24 -7.91 10.49 20.12
N LYS A 25 -8.77 10.79 19.14
CA LYS A 25 -8.49 10.54 17.72
C LYS A 25 -7.47 11.53 17.13
N ALA A 26 -7.39 12.74 17.67
CA ALA A 26 -6.45 13.76 17.20
C ALA A 26 -5.02 13.55 17.73
N ILE A 27 -4.84 12.81 18.83
CA ILE A 27 -3.53 12.51 19.38
C ILE A 27 -2.82 11.49 18.48
N PRO A 28 -1.57 11.74 18.04
CA PRO A 28 -0.82 10.76 17.26
C PRO A 28 -0.61 9.45 18.05
N PRO A 29 -0.83 8.26 17.43
CA PRO A 29 -0.72 6.96 18.09
C PRO A 29 0.57 6.72 18.90
N ARG A 30 1.69 7.29 18.46
CA ARG A 30 2.99 7.22 19.16
C ARG A 30 2.99 7.83 20.57
N TYR A 31 2.10 8.77 20.85
CA TYR A 31 1.93 9.34 22.18
C TYR A 31 0.90 8.56 23.00
N LEU A 32 -0.16 8.07 22.35
CA LEU A 32 -1.18 7.22 22.99
C LEU A 32 -0.59 5.92 23.54
N SER A 33 0.37 5.31 22.84
CA SER A 33 1.03 4.08 23.31
C SER A 33 1.84 4.26 24.60
N ARG A 34 2.13 5.51 24.99
CA ARG A 34 2.83 5.85 26.24
C ARG A 34 1.87 6.13 27.40
N LEU A 35 0.57 6.22 27.15
CA LEU A 35 -0.44 6.45 28.19
C LEU A 35 -0.70 5.16 28.99
N PRO A 36 -1.19 5.25 30.24
CA PRO A 36 -1.55 4.06 31.01
C PRO A 36 -2.72 3.30 30.37
N GLN A 37 -2.78 1.98 30.61
CA GLN A 37 -3.68 1.04 29.95
C GLN A 37 -5.18 1.39 29.94
N PRO A 38 -5.82 2.00 30.96
CA PRO A 38 -7.25 2.31 30.83
C PRO A 38 -7.55 3.38 29.77
N ILE A 39 -6.58 4.24 29.45
CA ILE A 39 -6.75 5.28 28.42
C ILE A 39 -6.51 4.69 27.01
N GLN A 40 -5.64 3.69 26.89
CA GLN A 40 -5.37 3.03 25.61
C GLN A 40 -6.60 2.26 25.10
N ASP A 41 -7.37 1.65 26.01
CA ASP A 41 -8.55 0.85 25.68
C ASP A 41 -9.73 1.68 25.14
N LEU A 42 -9.76 2.98 25.43
CA LEU A 42 -10.75 3.91 24.90
C LEU A 42 -10.54 4.21 23.39
N ARG A 43 -9.49 3.65 22.78
CA ARG A 43 -9.19 3.82 21.35
C ARG A 43 -10.21 3.09 20.48
N THR A 44 -11.05 3.86 19.81
CA THR A 44 -11.92 3.38 18.72
C THR A 44 -11.61 4.13 17.41
N PRO A 45 -11.36 3.44 16.28
CA PRO A 45 -11.21 1.98 16.11
C PRO A 45 -9.80 1.48 16.49
N LYS A 46 -9.72 0.23 16.98
CA LYS A 46 -8.45 -0.49 17.10
C LYS A 46 -7.97 -0.78 15.68
N GLN A 47 -6.84 -0.22 15.29
CA GLN A 47 -6.26 -0.48 13.99
C GLN A 47 -5.74 -1.91 13.98
N GLU A 48 -6.43 -2.78 13.25
CA GLU A 48 -6.08 -4.17 13.09
C GLU A 48 -4.94 -4.25 12.07
N VAL A 49 -3.71 -4.12 12.57
CA VAL A 49 -2.54 -4.44 11.79
C VAL A 49 -2.55 -5.96 11.60
N ALA A 50 -2.88 -6.42 10.40
CA ALA A 50 -2.71 -7.82 10.06
C ALA A 50 -1.24 -8.18 10.31
N ILE A 51 -0.99 -8.96 11.36
CA ILE A 51 0.33 -9.55 11.61
C ILE A 51 0.49 -10.58 10.49
N LEU A 52 1.20 -10.21 9.42
CA LEU A 52 1.65 -11.19 8.44
C LEU A 52 2.44 -12.26 9.22
N PRO A 53 2.34 -13.55 8.84
CA PRO A 53 3.13 -14.57 9.50
C PRO A 53 4.60 -14.15 9.44
N THR A 54 5.15 -13.76 10.58
CA THR A 54 6.60 -13.68 10.76
C THR A 54 7.08 -15.09 10.50
N VAL A 55 7.73 -15.32 9.36
CA VAL A 55 8.51 -16.55 9.15
C VAL A 55 9.38 -16.68 10.39
N ALA A 56 9.18 -17.75 11.17
CA ALA A 56 10.02 -18.02 12.31
C ALA A 56 11.45 -17.97 11.80
N VAL A 57 12.25 -17.03 12.34
CA VAL A 57 13.67 -16.96 12.01
C VAL A 57 14.20 -18.38 12.27
N PRO A 58 14.76 -19.08 11.26
CA PRO A 58 15.37 -20.37 11.55
C PRO A 58 16.40 -20.10 12.64
N ALA A 59 16.33 -20.87 13.73
CA ALA A 59 17.17 -20.70 14.92
C ALA A 59 18.68 -20.84 14.64
N ASP A 60 19.04 -21.07 13.38
CA ASP A 60 20.41 -21.24 12.95
C ASP A 60 21.00 -19.91 12.46
N LEU A 61 21.53 -19.13 13.41
CA LEU A 61 22.32 -17.93 13.11
C LEU A 61 23.66 -18.25 12.45
N THR A 62 24.04 -19.52 12.26
CA THR A 62 25.35 -19.88 11.70
C THR A 62 25.48 -19.55 10.21
N ILE A 63 24.36 -19.46 9.49
CA ILE A 63 24.33 -19.04 8.07
C ILE A 63 24.72 -17.57 7.89
N LEU A 64 24.50 -16.70 8.90
CA LEU A 64 24.93 -15.29 8.87
C LEU A 64 26.45 -15.10 9.02
N PHE A 65 27.18 -16.13 9.45
CA PHE A 65 28.63 -16.07 9.69
C PHE A 65 29.46 -16.84 8.66
N THR A 66 28.86 -17.31 7.56
CA THR A 66 29.64 -17.84 6.46
C THR A 66 30.22 -16.68 5.63
N PRO A 67 31.55 -16.48 5.60
CA PRO A 67 32.14 -15.47 4.72
C PRO A 67 31.91 -15.90 3.27
N THR A 68 31.02 -15.21 2.58
CA THR A 68 30.87 -15.31 1.12
C THR A 68 32.13 -14.75 0.46
N PRO A 69 32.70 -15.41 -0.57
CA PRO A 69 33.95 -14.97 -1.18
C PRO A 69 33.83 -13.60 -1.88
N THR A 70 34.83 -12.77 -1.60
CA THR A 70 35.43 -11.67 -2.40
C THR A 70 34.49 -10.83 -3.28
N ALA A 71 34.30 -9.59 -2.84
CA ALA A 71 33.70 -8.50 -3.61
C ALA A 71 34.39 -8.33 -4.98
N THR A 72 33.62 -8.50 -6.06
CA THR A 72 34.01 -8.02 -7.39
C THR A 72 33.87 -6.49 -7.38
N LYS A 73 34.94 -5.80 -7.77
CA LYS A 73 35.03 -4.33 -7.85
C LYS A 73 33.84 -3.76 -8.64
N MET A 74 32.94 -3.07 -7.93
CA MET A 74 31.79 -2.39 -8.51
C MET A 74 32.28 -1.14 -9.26
N LEU A 75 32.00 -1.06 -10.57
CA LEU A 75 32.27 0.16 -11.35
C LEU A 75 31.33 1.29 -10.88
N PRO A 76 31.79 2.56 -10.86
CA PRO A 76 30.94 3.69 -10.50
C PRO A 76 29.80 3.88 -11.52
N PRO A 77 28.64 4.41 -11.10
CA PRO A 77 27.54 4.70 -12.01
C PRO A 77 27.98 5.73 -13.05
N THR A 78 27.75 5.40 -14.33
CA THR A 78 27.94 6.34 -15.43
C THR A 78 26.73 7.26 -15.48
N ASN A 79 26.96 8.57 -15.40
CA ASN A 79 25.91 9.58 -15.57
C ASN A 79 25.45 9.55 -17.03
N THR A 80 24.30 8.93 -17.30
CA THR A 80 23.60 9.04 -18.58
C THR A 80 22.97 10.44 -18.66
N SER A 81 23.31 11.21 -19.70
CA SER A 81 22.71 12.52 -19.95
C SER A 81 21.21 12.39 -20.26
N VAL A 82 20.40 13.19 -19.58
CA VAL A 82 18.96 13.32 -19.78
C VAL A 82 18.70 14.14 -21.06
N PRO A 83 17.93 13.65 -22.05
CA PRO A 83 17.51 14.47 -23.19
C PRO A 83 16.55 15.58 -22.74
N ALA A 84 16.69 16.76 -23.35
CA ALA A 84 15.87 17.94 -23.06
C ALA A 84 14.37 17.71 -23.38
N PRO A 85 13.44 18.39 -22.67
CA PRO A 85 12.00 18.25 -22.88
C PRO A 85 11.59 18.63 -24.32
N GLN A 86 10.80 17.78 -24.97
CA GLN A 86 10.13 18.09 -26.22
C GLN A 86 8.74 18.67 -25.90
N GLU A 87 8.37 19.76 -26.58
CA GLU A 87 7.08 20.43 -26.46
C GLU A 87 5.99 19.60 -27.18
N TYR A 88 4.91 19.25 -26.48
CA TYR A 88 3.83 18.40 -27.00
C TYR A 88 2.68 19.28 -27.52
N THR A 89 2.37 19.15 -28.81
CA THR A 89 1.15 19.71 -29.40
C THR A 89 -0.06 18.81 -29.07
N PRO A 90 -1.22 19.35 -28.63
CA PRO A 90 -2.37 18.51 -28.29
C PRO A 90 -3.07 17.94 -29.54
N THR A 91 -3.17 16.60 -29.60
CA THR A 91 -3.98 15.83 -30.56
C THR A 91 -5.44 15.76 -30.08
N PRO A 92 -6.46 15.90 -30.96
CA PRO A 92 -7.87 15.82 -30.55
C PRO A 92 -8.26 14.43 -30.02
N PRO A 93 -9.26 14.35 -29.11
CA PRO A 93 -9.63 13.12 -28.43
C PRO A 93 -10.25 12.08 -29.37
N PRO A 94 -10.00 10.77 -29.16
CA PRO A 94 -10.61 9.71 -29.96
C PRO A 94 -12.12 9.59 -29.65
N THR A 95 -12.90 9.38 -30.70
CA THR A 95 -14.33 9.05 -30.60
C THR A 95 -14.47 7.60 -30.14
N SER A 96 -15.13 7.37 -29.00
CA SER A 96 -15.36 6.04 -28.44
C SER A 96 -16.48 5.31 -29.18
N THR A 97 -16.11 4.38 -30.06
CA THR A 97 -17.04 3.38 -30.60
C THR A 97 -17.11 2.20 -29.63
N SER A 98 -18.28 1.97 -29.04
CA SER A 98 -18.55 0.80 -28.20
C SER A 98 -18.61 -0.45 -29.09
N ILE A 99 -17.65 -1.36 -28.94
CA ILE A 99 -17.68 -2.70 -29.51
C ILE A 99 -17.87 -3.68 -28.34
N PRO A 100 -18.91 -4.52 -28.31
CA PRO A 100 -19.06 -5.52 -27.27
C PRO A 100 -17.93 -6.56 -27.37
N PRO A 101 -17.26 -6.95 -26.26
CA PRO A 101 -16.25 -7.99 -26.29
C PRO A 101 -16.93 -9.36 -26.43
N THR A 102 -16.96 -9.90 -27.64
CA THR A 102 -17.25 -11.33 -27.84
C THR A 102 -15.95 -12.11 -27.61
N PHE A 103 -15.81 -12.70 -26.42
CA PHE A 103 -14.72 -13.64 -26.14
C PHE A 103 -15.00 -14.95 -26.87
N THR A 104 -14.51 -15.06 -28.12
CA THR A 104 -14.46 -16.35 -28.81
C THR A 104 -13.22 -17.10 -28.30
N PRO A 105 -13.37 -18.28 -27.64
CA PRO A 105 -12.21 -19.05 -27.22
C PRO A 105 -11.39 -19.47 -28.43
N ILE A 106 -10.13 -19.01 -28.48
CA ILE A 106 -9.17 -19.39 -29.52
C ILE A 106 -8.71 -20.82 -29.23
N PRO A 107 -8.75 -21.75 -30.20
CA PRO A 107 -8.23 -23.10 -29.99
C PRO A 107 -6.74 -23.04 -29.63
N PRO A 108 -6.27 -23.88 -28.69
CA PRO A 108 -4.86 -23.89 -28.30
C PRO A 108 -3.99 -24.17 -29.52
N SER A 109 -3.07 -23.24 -29.83
CA SER A 109 -2.11 -23.42 -30.92
C SER A 109 -1.13 -24.54 -30.56
N ALA A 110 -0.93 -25.49 -31.47
CA ALA A 110 0.03 -26.58 -31.32
C ALA A 110 1.50 -26.11 -31.46
N THR A 111 1.73 -24.85 -31.83
CA THR A 111 3.07 -24.26 -31.89
C THR A 111 3.39 -23.57 -30.57
N PRO A 112 4.47 -23.96 -29.86
CA PRO A 112 4.87 -23.28 -28.63
C PRO A 112 5.20 -21.82 -28.94
N VAL A 113 4.57 -20.90 -28.22
CA VAL A 113 4.89 -19.47 -28.29
C VAL A 113 6.29 -19.28 -27.71
N SER A 114 7.19 -18.67 -28.48
CA SER A 114 8.53 -18.33 -28.00
C SER A 114 8.44 -17.29 -26.88
N ILE A 115 8.87 -17.65 -25.67
CA ILE A 115 8.89 -16.75 -24.52
C ILE A 115 10.17 -15.90 -24.60
N PRO A 116 10.08 -14.57 -24.52
CA PRO A 116 11.26 -13.72 -24.54
C PRO A 116 12.12 -13.93 -23.28
N ASN A 117 13.44 -13.82 -23.41
CA ASN A 117 14.39 -13.91 -22.29
C ASN A 117 14.17 -12.81 -21.23
N GLN A 118 13.56 -11.69 -21.64
CA GLN A 118 13.19 -10.59 -20.76
C GLN A 118 11.98 -9.84 -21.34
N ALA A 119 11.14 -9.31 -20.46
CA ALA A 119 10.07 -8.40 -20.82
C ALA A 119 10.06 -7.24 -19.83
N ARG A 120 9.77 -6.03 -20.31
CA ARG A 120 9.61 -4.83 -19.48
C ARG A 120 8.17 -4.37 -19.59
N LEU A 121 7.53 -4.13 -18.45
CA LEU A 121 6.23 -3.47 -18.43
C LEU A 121 6.42 -1.98 -18.75
N GLU A 122 5.68 -1.52 -19.75
CA GLU A 122 5.60 -0.10 -20.13
C GLU A 122 4.27 0.49 -19.63
N GLY A 123 4.10 1.81 -19.71
CA GLY A 123 2.86 2.48 -19.24
C GLY A 123 2.77 2.74 -17.73
N ILE A 124 3.75 2.29 -16.93
CA ILE A 124 3.82 2.64 -15.51
C ILE A 124 4.35 4.08 -15.35
N SER A 125 3.53 4.96 -14.77
CA SER A 125 3.97 6.29 -14.34
C SER A 125 4.64 6.20 -12.97
N HIS A 126 5.94 6.45 -12.93
CA HIS A 126 6.71 6.45 -11.69
C HIS A 126 6.30 7.59 -10.75
N MET A 127 6.25 7.32 -9.44
CA MET A 127 6.12 8.32 -8.39
C MET A 127 7.10 8.03 -7.26
N PHE A 128 7.71 9.09 -6.72
CA PHE A 128 8.53 8.95 -5.52
C PHE A 128 7.62 8.71 -4.32
N GLN A 129 7.93 7.68 -3.52
CA GLN A 129 7.18 7.44 -2.29
C GLN A 129 7.31 8.62 -1.33
N GLU A 130 6.20 8.98 -0.71
CA GLU A 130 6.19 9.89 0.43
C GLU A 130 6.57 9.15 1.72
N TRP A 131 6.65 9.91 2.81
CA TRP A 131 6.94 9.35 4.13
C TRP A 131 6.00 8.18 4.43
N ASN A 132 6.61 7.02 4.65
CA ASN A 132 5.90 5.83 5.09
C ASN A 132 4.75 5.40 4.15
N ASN A 133 4.97 5.54 2.84
CA ASN A 133 3.92 5.35 1.82
C ASN A 133 4.29 4.34 0.73
N CYS A 134 5.21 3.41 1.02
CA CYS A 134 5.67 2.41 0.04
C CYS A 134 4.52 1.57 -0.54
N GLY A 135 3.61 1.05 0.28
CA GLY A 135 2.44 0.28 -0.15
C GLY A 135 1.49 1.09 -1.05
N PRO A 136 1.00 2.26 -0.58
CA PRO A 136 0.12 3.12 -1.37
C PRO A 136 0.75 3.64 -2.66
N ALA A 137 2.04 4.00 -2.66
CA ALA A 137 2.77 4.39 -3.86
C ALA A 137 2.90 3.22 -4.85
N THR A 138 3.22 2.02 -4.36
CA THR A 138 3.29 0.81 -5.19
C THR A 138 1.95 0.51 -5.86
N LEU A 139 0.85 0.60 -5.12
CA LEU A 139 -0.48 0.39 -5.67
C LEU A 139 -0.82 1.46 -6.72
N ALA A 140 -0.59 2.73 -6.41
CA ALA A 140 -0.89 3.83 -7.32
C ALA A 140 -0.07 3.74 -8.63
N MET A 141 1.23 3.42 -8.56
CA MET A 141 2.05 3.16 -9.75
C MET A 141 1.51 1.97 -10.55
N THR A 142 1.16 0.87 -9.89
CA THR A 142 0.62 -0.32 -10.55
C THR A 142 -0.68 -0.03 -11.29
N LEU A 143 -1.56 0.80 -10.73
CA LEU A 143 -2.83 1.16 -11.37
C LEU A 143 -2.64 1.92 -12.69
N THR A 144 -1.55 2.70 -12.82
CA THR A 144 -1.26 3.41 -14.07
C THR A 144 -0.93 2.47 -15.24
N TYR A 145 -0.43 1.26 -14.96
CA TYR A 145 -0.27 0.22 -15.98
C TYR A 145 -1.61 -0.22 -16.60
N PHE A 146 -2.69 -0.13 -15.84
CA PHE A 146 -4.05 -0.46 -16.28
C PHE A 146 -4.83 0.78 -16.74
N ASP A 147 -4.13 1.87 -17.10
CA ASP A 147 -4.71 3.15 -17.49
C ASP A 147 -5.63 3.79 -16.43
N ILE A 148 -5.46 3.39 -15.16
CA ILE A 148 -6.19 3.98 -14.03
C ILE A 148 -5.27 5.02 -13.37
N PRO A 149 -5.52 6.33 -13.55
CA PRO A 149 -4.74 7.36 -12.89
C PRO A 149 -5.03 7.30 -11.38
N ALA A 150 -3.97 7.22 -10.58
CA ALA A 150 -4.06 7.20 -9.12
C ALA A 150 -2.89 7.96 -8.51
N ARG A 151 -3.15 8.68 -7.41
CA ARG A 151 -2.10 9.27 -6.56
C ARG A 151 -1.88 8.43 -5.32
N GLN A 152 -0.64 8.40 -4.82
CA GLN A 152 -0.35 7.71 -3.56
C GLN A 152 -1.12 8.28 -2.35
N SER A 153 -1.58 9.53 -2.41
CA SER A 153 -2.44 10.13 -1.39
C SER A 153 -3.86 9.55 -1.40
N GLU A 154 -4.39 9.21 -2.58
CA GLU A 154 -5.73 8.64 -2.76
C GLU A 154 -5.74 7.18 -2.29
N THR A 155 -4.72 6.40 -2.66
CA THR A 155 -4.56 5.04 -2.16
C THR A 155 -4.27 5.02 -0.65
N ALA A 156 -3.45 5.95 -0.13
CA ALA A 156 -3.14 6.01 1.30
C ALA A 156 -4.36 6.34 2.16
N ALA A 157 -5.24 7.23 1.71
CA ALA A 157 -6.45 7.60 2.45
C ALA A 157 -7.37 6.40 2.73
N PHE A 158 -7.34 5.40 1.85
CA PHE A 158 -8.08 4.14 2.04
C PHE A 158 -7.26 3.09 2.79
N LEU A 159 -6.02 2.84 2.36
CA LEU A 159 -5.19 1.75 2.88
C LEU A 159 -4.67 2.00 4.29
N LYS A 160 -4.38 3.26 4.62
CA LYS A 160 -3.86 3.69 5.93
C LYS A 160 -4.46 5.04 6.33
N PRO A 161 -5.75 5.06 6.72
CA PRO A 161 -6.45 6.29 7.12
C PRO A 161 -5.77 7.01 8.29
N ASN A 162 -5.07 6.25 9.14
CA ASN A 162 -4.17 6.78 10.14
C ASN A 162 -2.79 7.05 9.49
N PRO A 163 -2.36 8.32 9.38
CA PRO A 163 -1.10 8.66 8.70
C PRO A 163 0.15 8.11 9.40
N GLU A 164 0.03 7.75 10.67
CA GLU A 164 1.11 7.13 11.46
C GLU A 164 1.23 5.61 11.28
N ASP A 165 0.27 4.98 10.59
CA ASP A 165 0.36 3.57 10.26
C ASP A 165 1.43 3.34 9.19
N ARG A 166 2.34 2.42 9.50
CA ARG A 166 3.51 2.08 8.68
C ARG A 166 3.35 0.84 7.84
N ASN A 167 2.22 0.18 7.96
CA ASN A 167 1.94 -1.02 7.21
C ASN A 167 0.74 -0.83 6.30
N VAL A 168 0.75 -1.62 5.23
CA VAL A 168 -0.42 -1.92 4.41
C VAL A 168 -0.35 -3.42 4.18
N SER A 169 -1.43 -4.11 4.49
CA SER A 169 -1.59 -5.53 4.25
C SER A 169 -2.01 -5.79 2.79
N PRO A 170 -1.65 -6.96 2.23
CA PRO A 170 -2.13 -7.34 0.90
C PRO A 170 -3.65 -7.36 0.77
N HIS A 171 -4.37 -7.70 1.85
CA HIS A 171 -5.83 -7.70 1.87
C HIS A 171 -6.41 -6.29 1.70
N GLU A 172 -5.84 -5.28 2.35
CA GLU A 172 -6.26 -3.88 2.16
C GLU A 172 -6.04 -3.43 0.70
N MET A 173 -4.94 -3.84 0.07
CA MET A 173 -4.70 -3.56 -1.34
C MET A 173 -5.74 -4.23 -2.25
N VAL A 174 -6.07 -5.51 -1.98
CA VAL A 174 -7.12 -6.24 -2.71
C VAL A 174 -8.47 -5.53 -2.54
N SER A 175 -8.82 -5.12 -1.33
CA SER A 175 -10.07 -4.39 -1.06
C SER A 175 -10.11 -3.06 -1.80
N TYR A 176 -9.02 -2.29 -1.81
CA TYR A 176 -8.95 -1.04 -2.58
C TYR A 176 -9.25 -1.29 -4.06
N VAL A 177 -8.59 -2.27 -4.67
CA VAL A 177 -8.76 -2.55 -6.10
C VAL A 177 -10.20 -2.95 -6.40
N LYS A 178 -10.78 -3.86 -5.59
CA LYS A 178 -12.17 -4.29 -5.77
C LYS A 178 -13.20 -3.18 -5.59
N GLU A 179 -12.95 -2.25 -4.66
CA GLU A 179 -13.92 -1.19 -4.33
C GLU A 179 -13.77 0.07 -5.18
N LYS A 180 -12.56 0.35 -5.67
CA LYS A 180 -12.24 1.63 -6.32
C LYS A 180 -11.96 1.50 -7.82
N THR A 181 -11.97 0.29 -8.36
CA THR A 181 -11.64 0.03 -9.77
C THR A 181 -12.51 -1.09 -10.35
N PRO A 182 -12.62 -1.20 -11.69
CA PRO A 182 -13.28 -2.35 -12.32
C PRO A 182 -12.40 -3.61 -12.39
N LEU A 183 -11.21 -3.60 -11.78
CA LEU A 183 -10.25 -4.70 -11.88
C LEU A 183 -10.53 -5.82 -10.87
N TRP A 184 -10.07 -7.01 -11.23
CA TRP A 184 -10.04 -8.16 -10.34
C TRP A 184 -8.67 -8.22 -9.65
N CYS A 185 -8.67 -8.41 -8.34
CA CYS A 185 -7.45 -8.55 -7.55
C CYS A 185 -7.62 -9.67 -6.53
N PHE A 186 -6.58 -10.48 -6.35
CA PHE A 186 -6.53 -11.54 -5.38
C PHE A 186 -5.14 -11.61 -4.77
N PHE A 187 -5.09 -12.00 -3.49
CA PHE A 187 -3.86 -12.32 -2.78
C PHE A 187 -3.95 -13.78 -2.34
N PHE A 188 -2.90 -14.55 -2.57
CA PHE A 188 -2.81 -15.93 -2.10
C PHE A 188 -1.44 -16.14 -1.46
N ILE A 189 -1.41 -16.97 -0.42
CA ILE A 189 -0.18 -17.47 0.18
C ILE A 189 -0.06 -18.91 -0.29
N SER A 190 0.95 -19.21 -1.09
CA SER A 190 1.31 -20.59 -1.38
C SER A 190 2.12 -21.11 -0.20
N LEU A 191 1.54 -22.03 0.57
CA LEU A 191 2.32 -22.87 1.46
C LEU A 191 3.02 -23.87 0.53
N MET A 192 4.35 -23.77 0.43
CA MET A 192 5.12 -24.88 -0.14
C MET A 192 4.95 -26.05 0.83
N GLU A 193 4.02 -26.95 0.53
CA GLU A 193 4.09 -28.31 1.05
C GLU A 193 5.34 -28.92 0.43
N ASP A 194 6.28 -29.35 1.28
CA ASP A 194 7.38 -30.24 0.93
C ASP A 194 6.78 -31.55 0.40
N THR A 195 6.36 -31.56 -0.86
CA THR A 195 6.14 -32.82 -1.58
C THR A 195 7.53 -33.39 -1.86
N GLY A 196 8.05 -34.11 -0.87
CA GLY A 196 9.16 -35.04 -1.03
C GLY A 196 8.77 -36.08 -2.06
N TYR A 197 9.18 -35.84 -3.30
CA TYR A 197 9.24 -36.88 -4.33
C TYR A 197 10.52 -37.68 -4.09
N MET A 198 10.35 -38.87 -3.51
CA MET A 198 11.24 -40.03 -3.68
C MET A 198 10.80 -40.79 -4.92
#